data_AF-A0A2M6NRZ1-F1
#
_entry.id   AF-A0A2M6NRZ1-F1
#
_cell.length_a   1.000
_cell.length_b   1.000
_cell.length_c   1.000
_cell.angle_alpha   90.00
_cell.angle_beta   90.00
_cell.angle_gamma   90.00
#
_symmetry.space_group_name_H-M   'P 1'
#
loop_
_entity.id
_entity.type
_entity.pdbx_description
1 polymer ?
#
loop_
_entity_poly.entity_id
_entity_poly.type
_entity_poly.pdbx_seq_one_letter_code
_entity_poly.pdbx_strand_id
1 'polypeptide(L)'
;KRKEILEKSKNLKPYILEIIKKAGFTEKDYLKREKELGEENMRQVEKLVCLKVLDTFWLEHLENMEYLRDSVRLRAYGQQDPLVEYKSEGHKMFQKLLQTIEATIANAIFKAELRVQSRDVRPASAPLRGASAGKVGRNDPCPCGSGKKYKKCHGKI
;
A
#
# COMPACT_ATOMS: atom_id res chain seq x y z
N LYS A 1 -11.05 9.74 -6.86
CA LYS A 1 -9.82 10.07 -7.63
C LYS A 1 -8.86 8.89 -7.83
N ARG A 2 -8.10 8.36 -6.85
CA ARG A 2 -7.18 7.19 -7.09
C ARG A 2 -7.92 5.94 -7.61
N LYS A 3 -9.10 5.62 -7.05
CA LYS A 3 -9.95 4.50 -7.49
C LYS A 3 -10.52 4.66 -8.91
N GLU A 4 -10.83 5.88 -9.34
CA GLU A 4 -11.39 6.16 -10.68
C GLU A 4 -10.31 6.09 -11.77
N ILE A 5 -9.07 6.53 -11.48
CA ILE A 5 -7.91 6.36 -12.37
C ILE A 5 -7.65 4.86 -12.59
N LEU A 6 -7.77 4.11 -11.51
CA LEU A 6 -7.61 2.68 -11.43
C LEU A 6 -8.77 1.87 -12.07
N GLU A 7 -9.95 2.47 -12.26
CA GLU A 7 -11.07 1.89 -13.01
C GLU A 7 -11.04 2.24 -14.50
N LYS A 8 -10.31 3.28 -14.91
CA LYS A 8 -10.11 3.62 -16.33
C LYS A 8 -9.03 2.77 -17.00
N SER A 9 -8.11 2.17 -16.24
CA SER A 9 -7.03 1.29 -16.75
C SER A 9 -7.49 -0.13 -17.10
N LYS A 10 -8.71 -0.30 -17.64
CA LYS A 10 -9.46 -1.58 -17.74
C LYS A 10 -8.70 -2.76 -18.36
N ASN A 11 -7.62 -2.52 -19.10
CA ASN A 11 -6.84 -3.56 -19.76
C ASN A 11 -5.34 -3.42 -19.45
N LEU A 12 -4.93 -3.83 -18.26
CA LEU A 12 -3.50 -4.04 -17.93
C LEU A 12 -2.96 -5.35 -18.54
N LYS A 13 -3.85 -6.29 -18.89
CA LYS A 13 -3.54 -7.59 -19.50
C LYS A 13 -2.54 -7.53 -20.67
N PRO A 14 -2.72 -6.70 -21.72
CA PRO A 14 -1.75 -6.65 -22.83
C PRO A 14 -0.35 -6.22 -22.38
N TYR A 15 -0.26 -5.24 -21.48
CA TYR A 15 1.02 -4.77 -20.93
C TYR A 15 1.70 -5.84 -20.05
N ILE A 16 0.91 -6.55 -19.24
CA ILE A 16 1.40 -7.67 -18.42
C ILE A 16 1.92 -8.81 -19.32
N LEU A 17 1.23 -9.13 -20.41
CA LEU A 17 1.68 -10.15 -21.36
C LEU A 17 2.99 -9.77 -22.05
N GLU A 18 3.19 -8.48 -22.38
CA GLU A 18 4.48 -8.00 -22.90
C GLU A 18 5.60 -8.13 -21.87
N ILE A 19 5.35 -7.76 -20.62
CA ILE A 19 6.31 -7.90 -19.52
C ILE A 19 6.69 -9.37 -19.31
N ILE A 20 5.70 -10.27 -19.29
CA ILE A 20 5.90 -11.71 -19.12
C ILE A 20 6.75 -12.30 -20.25
N LYS A 21 6.49 -11.89 -21.50
CA LYS A 21 7.31 -12.28 -22.67
C LYS A 21 8.75 -11.79 -22.54
N LYS A 22 8.95 -10.52 -22.16
CA LYS A 22 10.30 -9.95 -21.92
C LYS A 22 11.05 -10.69 -20.81
N ALA A 23 10.35 -11.13 -19.78
CA ALA A 23 10.92 -11.87 -18.65
C ALA A 23 11.16 -13.37 -18.96
N GLY A 24 10.83 -13.85 -20.16
CA GLY A 24 11.08 -15.22 -20.61
C GLY A 24 10.02 -16.24 -20.18
N PHE A 25 8.88 -15.79 -19.66
CA PHE A 25 7.76 -16.66 -19.29
C PHE A 25 6.79 -16.87 -20.45
N THR A 26 6.09 -18.01 -20.47
CA THR A 26 5.14 -18.30 -21.54
C THR A 26 3.72 -17.85 -21.20
N GLU A 27 2.96 -17.49 -22.22
CA GLU A 27 1.53 -17.13 -22.09
C GLU A 27 0.70 -18.27 -21.49
N LYS A 28 1.16 -19.52 -21.63
CA LYS A 28 0.55 -20.71 -21.02
C LYS A 28 0.61 -20.68 -19.49
N ASP A 29 1.71 -20.20 -18.92
CA ASP A 29 1.89 -20.10 -17.47
C ASP A 29 0.93 -19.06 -16.88
N TYR A 30 0.74 -17.94 -17.57
CA TYR A 30 -0.22 -16.92 -17.20
C TYR A 30 -1.66 -17.45 -17.26
N LEU A 31 -2.05 -18.17 -18.32
CA LEU A 31 -3.38 -18.77 -18.43
C LEU A 31 -3.65 -19.82 -17.35
N LYS A 32 -2.63 -20.62 -16.97
CA LYS A 32 -2.74 -21.56 -15.85
C LYS A 32 -3.04 -20.80 -14.56
N ARG A 33 -2.34 -19.68 -14.34
CA ARG A 33 -2.52 -18.83 -13.16
C ARG A 33 -3.89 -18.15 -13.14
N GLU A 34 -4.37 -17.66 -14.29
CA GLU A 34 -5.71 -17.08 -14.47
C GLU A 34 -6.82 -18.08 -14.11
N LYS A 35 -6.63 -19.37 -14.44
CA LYS A 35 -7.57 -20.45 -14.04
C LYS A 35 -7.55 -20.76 -12.54
N GLU A 36 -6.38 -20.72 -11.89
CA GLU A 36 -6.23 -21.01 -10.46
C GLU A 36 -6.85 -19.93 -9.57
N LEU A 37 -6.67 -18.65 -9.93
CA LEU A 37 -7.12 -17.52 -9.12
C LEU A 37 -8.52 -17.02 -9.49
N GLY A 38 -8.95 -17.22 -10.74
CA GLY A 38 -10.15 -16.62 -11.32
C GLY A 38 -9.89 -15.24 -11.91
N GLU A 39 -10.68 -14.86 -12.91
CA GLU A 39 -10.45 -13.66 -13.73
C GLU A 39 -10.49 -12.35 -12.90
N GLU A 40 -11.45 -12.21 -12.00
CA GLU A 40 -11.60 -10.99 -11.18
C GLU A 40 -10.42 -10.82 -10.21
N ASN A 41 -10.05 -11.91 -9.52
CA ASN A 41 -8.94 -11.94 -8.59
C ASN A 41 -7.60 -11.68 -9.29
N MET A 42 -7.41 -12.23 -10.49
CA MET A 42 -6.21 -11.99 -11.29
C MET A 42 -6.06 -10.51 -11.65
N ARG A 43 -7.14 -9.85 -12.11
CA ARG A 43 -7.15 -8.39 -12.39
C ARG A 43 -6.83 -7.56 -11.15
N GLN A 44 -7.30 -7.99 -9.98
CA GLN A 44 -6.97 -7.34 -8.71
C GLN A 44 -5.49 -7.52 -8.34
N VAL A 45 -4.94 -8.72 -8.52
CA VAL A 45 -3.52 -9.02 -8.27
C VAL A 45 -2.63 -8.17 -9.17
N GLU A 46 -2.88 -8.15 -10.48
CA GLU A 46 -2.10 -7.35 -11.44
C GLU A 46 -2.00 -5.90 -10.99
N LYS A 47 -3.14 -5.33 -10.64
CA LYS A 47 -3.25 -3.93 -10.23
C LYS A 47 -2.54 -3.67 -8.90
N LEU A 48 -2.72 -4.54 -7.91
CA LEU A 48 -2.07 -4.39 -6.60
C LEU A 48 -0.56 -4.57 -6.70
N VAL A 49 -0.11 -5.55 -7.48
CA VAL A 49 1.31 -5.81 -7.73
C VAL A 49 1.94 -4.63 -8.46
N CYS A 50 1.37 -4.17 -9.57
CA CYS A 50 1.89 -3.02 -10.32
C CYS A 50 1.99 -1.77 -9.45
N LEU A 51 0.94 -1.45 -8.68
CA LEU A 51 0.96 -0.29 -7.79
C LEU A 51 2.00 -0.42 -6.68
N LYS A 52 2.07 -1.58 -6.01
CA LYS A 52 3.00 -1.78 -4.91
C LYS A 52 4.45 -1.70 -5.39
N VAL A 53 4.76 -2.36 -6.51
CA VAL A 53 6.10 -2.37 -7.10
C VAL A 53 6.49 -0.96 -7.54
N LEU A 54 5.61 -0.24 -8.24
CA LEU A 54 5.87 1.12 -8.69
C LEU A 54 6.10 2.07 -7.50
N ASP A 55 5.22 2.03 -6.50
CA ASP A 55 5.34 2.90 -5.31
C ASP A 55 6.66 2.65 -4.57
N THR A 56 7.10 1.39 -4.40
CA THR A 56 8.37 1.05 -3.73
C THR A 56 9.59 1.55 -4.51
N PHE A 57 9.67 1.21 -5.80
CA PHE A 57 10.82 1.56 -6.63
C PHE A 57 10.89 3.06 -6.96
N TRP A 58 9.75 3.74 -7.05
CA TRP A 58 9.73 5.18 -7.27
C TRP A 58 10.32 5.96 -6.09
N LEU A 59 9.97 5.58 -4.86
CA LEU A 59 10.55 6.19 -3.66
C LEU A 59 12.08 5.98 -3.62
N GLU A 60 12.53 4.75 -3.86
CA GLU A 60 13.97 4.42 -3.92
C GLU A 60 14.67 5.20 -5.04
N HIS A 61 14.03 5.39 -6.20
CA HIS A 61 14.59 6.18 -7.28
C HIS A 61 14.75 7.65 -6.91
N LEU A 62 13.77 8.26 -6.25
CA LEU A 62 13.86 9.66 -5.81
C LEU A 62 15.03 9.86 -4.84
N GLU A 63 15.21 8.94 -3.89
CA GLU A 63 16.35 8.98 -2.95
C GLU A 63 17.68 8.86 -3.70
N ASN A 64 17.77 7.93 -4.65
CA ASN A 64 18.93 7.78 -5.52
C ASN A 64 19.23 9.03 -6.36
N MET A 65 18.21 9.74 -6.84
CA MET A 65 18.37 11.00 -7.58
C MET A 65 18.86 12.14 -6.69
N GLU A 66 18.46 12.17 -5.41
CA GLU A 66 19.01 13.11 -4.43
C GLU A 66 20.50 12.84 -4.17
N TYR A 67 20.88 11.58 -3.95
CA TYR A 67 22.29 11.20 -3.81
C TYR A 67 23.10 11.52 -5.07
N LEU A 68 22.56 11.27 -6.26
CA LEU A 68 23.22 11.60 -7.52
C LEU A 68 23.48 13.11 -7.61
N ARG A 69 22.47 13.94 -7.32
CA ARG A 69 22.58 15.40 -7.32
C ARG A 69 23.72 15.87 -6.40
N ASP A 70 23.78 15.34 -5.19
CA ASP A 70 24.80 15.73 -4.22
C ASP A 70 26.20 15.27 -4.66
N SER A 71 26.32 14.07 -5.25
CA SER A 71 27.58 13.55 -5.79
C SER A 71 28.11 14.35 -6.98
N VAL A 72 27.22 14.82 -7.85
CA VAL A 72 27.56 15.63 -9.03
C VAL A 72 28.01 17.03 -8.60
N ARG A 73 27.37 17.60 -7.55
CA ARG A 73 27.81 18.87 -6.96
C ARG A 73 29.24 18.80 -6.42
N LEU A 74 29.63 17.66 -5.84
CA LEU A 74 30.98 17.42 -5.34
C LEU A 74 31.99 17.12 -6.47
N ARG A 75 31.55 16.63 -7.64
CA ARG A 75 32.40 16.33 -8.81
C ARG A 75 32.63 17.51 -9.76
N ALA A 76 31.87 18.59 -9.62
CA ALA A 76 31.98 19.81 -10.43
C ALA A 76 33.38 20.47 -10.42
N TYR A 77 34.31 20.03 -9.57
CA TYR A 77 35.72 20.44 -9.60
C TYR A 77 36.52 19.81 -10.76
N GLY A 78 35.96 18.85 -11.51
CA GLY A 78 36.66 17.99 -12.48
C GLY A 78 36.42 18.25 -13.98
N GLN A 79 36.17 19.49 -14.40
CA GLN A 79 36.05 19.92 -15.82
C GLN A 79 34.86 19.41 -16.65
N GLN A 80 34.09 18.39 -16.22
CA GLN A 80 32.85 18.02 -16.89
C GLN A 80 31.67 18.88 -16.43
N ASP A 81 30.73 19.16 -17.33
CA ASP A 81 29.52 19.93 -17.01
C ASP A 81 28.62 19.11 -16.06
N PRO A 82 28.39 19.58 -14.82
CA PRO A 82 27.59 18.86 -13.82
C PRO A 82 26.16 18.55 -14.31
N LEU A 83 25.59 19.44 -15.12
CA LEU A 83 24.22 19.26 -15.62
C LEU A 83 24.13 18.10 -16.60
N VAL A 84 25.16 17.95 -17.44
CA VAL A 84 25.25 16.86 -18.42
C VAL A 84 25.39 15.51 -17.70
N GLU A 85 26.27 15.43 -16.71
CA GLU A 85 26.50 14.21 -15.91
C GLU A 85 25.24 13.78 -15.16
N TYR A 86 24.58 14.72 -14.47
CA TYR A 86 23.33 14.43 -13.76
C TYR A 86 22.26 13.89 -14.71
N LYS A 87 22.12 14.48 -15.90
CA LYS A 87 21.14 14.04 -16.89
C LYS A 87 21.46 12.67 -17.46
N SER A 88 22.72 12.39 -17.79
CA SER A 88 23.12 11.09 -18.36
C SER A 88 23.00 9.97 -17.34
N GLU A 89 23.51 10.17 -16.12
CA GLU A 89 23.44 9.18 -15.05
C GLU A 89 22.00 8.99 -14.57
N GLY A 90 21.25 10.08 -14.39
CA GLY A 90 19.83 10.01 -14.02
C GLY A 90 18.99 9.23 -15.04
N HIS A 91 19.22 9.46 -16.34
CA HIS A 91 18.55 8.70 -17.39
C HIS A 91 18.90 7.21 -17.36
N LYS A 92 20.18 6.88 -17.16
CA LYS A 92 20.65 5.49 -17.04
C LYS A 92 20.04 4.80 -15.83
N MET A 93 19.96 5.48 -14.68
CA MET A 93 19.29 4.96 -13.49
C MET A 93 17.79 4.75 -13.72
N PHE A 94 17.12 5.66 -14.42
CA PHE A 94 15.71 5.52 -14.77
C PHE A 94 15.44 4.35 -15.73
N GLN A 95 16.28 4.15 -16.75
CA GLN A 95 16.14 2.97 -17.64
C GLN A 95 16.30 1.66 -16.85
N LYS A 96 17.29 1.59 -15.95
CA LYS A 96 17.50 0.44 -15.07
C LYS A 96 16.31 0.21 -14.13
N LEU A 97 15.73 1.29 -13.60
CA LEU A 97 14.52 1.24 -12.78
C LEU A 97 13.37 0.59 -13.55
N LEU A 98 13.10 1.03 -14.77
CA LEU A 98 12.02 0.48 -15.60
C LEU A 98 12.21 -1.03 -15.83
N GLN A 99 13.42 -1.46 -16.20
CA GLN A 99 13.74 -2.88 -16.38
C GLN A 99 13.55 -3.69 -15.08
N THR A 100 13.93 -3.12 -13.94
CA THR A 100 13.80 -3.77 -12.63
C THR A 100 12.33 -3.88 -12.21
N ILE A 101 11.52 -2.86 -12.50
CA ILE A 101 10.06 -2.88 -12.27
C ILE A 101 9.42 -3.97 -13.13
N GLU A 102 9.71 -4.01 -14.44
CA GLU A 102 9.17 -5.03 -15.35
C GLU A 102 9.51 -6.46 -14.85
N ALA A 103 10.77 -6.72 -14.51
CA ALA A 103 11.20 -8.02 -14.00
C ALA A 103 10.56 -8.37 -12.65
N THR A 104 10.41 -7.40 -11.74
CA THR A 104 9.81 -7.63 -10.43
C THR A 104 8.32 -7.90 -10.53
N ILE A 105 7.60 -7.19 -11.41
CA ILE A 105 6.18 -7.43 -11.68
C ILE A 105 5.98 -8.86 -12.18
N ALA A 106 6.77 -9.31 -13.17
CA ALA A 106 6.68 -10.67 -13.69
C ALA A 106 6.82 -11.71 -12.56
N ASN A 107 7.89 -11.61 -11.77
CA ASN A 107 8.16 -12.52 -10.65
C ASN A 107 7.07 -12.46 -9.57
N ALA A 108 6.58 -11.25 -9.25
CA ALA A 108 5.58 -11.05 -8.22
C ALA A 108 4.21 -11.64 -8.61
N ILE A 109 3.82 -11.57 -9.88
CA ILE A 109 2.58 -12.19 -10.38
C ILE A 109 2.62 -13.71 -10.19
N PHE A 110 3.75 -14.35 -10.49
CA PHE A 110 3.88 -15.81 -10.32
C PHE A 110 4.00 -16.24 -8.85
N LYS A 111 4.62 -15.42 -8.00
CA LYS A 111 4.75 -15.68 -6.55
C LYS A 111 3.54 -15.21 -5.72
N ALA A 112 2.60 -14.46 -6.31
CA ALA A 112 1.47 -13.92 -5.58
C ALA A 112 0.53 -15.04 -5.15
N GLU A 113 0.58 -15.40 -3.87
CA GLU A 113 -0.51 -16.10 -3.20
C GLU A 113 -1.53 -15.06 -2.75
N LEU A 114 -2.75 -15.12 -3.32
CA LEU A 114 -3.86 -14.40 -2.72
C LEU A 114 -4.22 -15.11 -1.42
N ARG A 115 -3.72 -14.58 -0.30
CA ARG A 115 -4.50 -14.65 0.93
C ARG A 115 -5.73 -13.79 0.68
N VAL A 116 -6.79 -14.44 0.20
CA VAL A 116 -8.14 -13.93 0.41
C VAL A 116 -8.25 -13.83 1.92
N GLN A 117 -7.97 -12.64 2.47
CA GLN A 117 -8.53 -12.29 3.76
C GLN A 117 -10.02 -12.43 3.51
N SER A 118 -10.59 -13.56 3.93
CA SER A 118 -11.99 -13.55 4.28
C SER A 118 -12.11 -12.28 5.10
N ARG A 119 -12.97 -11.37 4.66
CA ARG A 119 -13.54 -10.43 5.60
C ARG A 119 -14.31 -11.34 6.53
N ASP A 120 -13.60 -11.94 7.49
CA ASP A 120 -14.16 -12.29 8.75
C ASP A 120 -14.67 -10.94 9.21
N VAL A 121 -15.94 -10.71 8.92
CA VAL A 121 -16.72 -9.71 9.59
C VAL A 121 -16.65 -10.17 11.02
N ARG A 122 -15.56 -9.80 11.71
CA ARG A 122 -15.60 -9.67 13.15
C ARG A 122 -16.85 -8.83 13.35
N PRO A 123 -17.94 -9.38 13.92
CA PRO A 123 -19.02 -8.52 14.34
C PRO A 123 -18.32 -7.48 15.19
N ALA A 124 -18.44 -6.20 14.80
CA ALA A 124 -17.84 -5.10 15.52
C ALA A 124 -18.17 -5.36 16.98
N SER A 125 -17.16 -5.80 17.73
CA SER A 125 -17.32 -6.12 19.13
C SER A 125 -17.87 -4.84 19.72
N ALA A 126 -19.09 -4.95 20.25
CA ALA A 126 -19.80 -3.88 20.92
C ALA A 126 -18.79 -3.06 21.75
N PRO A 127 -18.96 -1.72 21.84
CA PRO A 127 -18.08 -0.92 22.66
C PRO A 127 -18.00 -1.60 24.02
N LEU A 128 -16.78 -1.91 24.45
CA LEU A 128 -16.49 -2.44 25.78
C LEU A 128 -17.18 -1.51 26.76
N ARG A 129 -18.40 -1.90 27.16
CA ARG A 129 -19.02 -1.42 28.38
C ARG A 129 -18.06 -1.90 29.44
N GLY A 130 -17.20 -0.99 29.87
CA GLY A 130 -16.55 -1.11 31.16
C GLY A 130 -17.66 -1.30 32.17
N ALA A 131 -17.92 -2.56 32.52
CA ALA A 131 -18.64 -2.93 33.70
C ALA A 131 -17.73 -2.59 34.89
N SER A 132 -17.55 -1.30 35.16
CA SER A 132 -17.34 -0.84 36.52
C SER A 132 -18.70 -0.93 37.20
N ALA A 133 -18.96 -2.10 37.78
CA ALA A 133 -20.00 -2.24 38.77
C ALA A 133 -19.82 -1.16 39.86
N GLY A 134 -20.75 -0.20 39.89
CA GLY A 134 -21.31 0.29 41.14
C GLY A 134 -20.58 1.37 41.93
N LYS A 135 -19.97 2.39 41.31
CA LYS A 135 -19.69 3.65 42.03
C LYS A 135 -20.53 4.77 41.46
N VAL A 136 -21.67 5.04 42.10
CA VAL A 136 -22.51 6.23 41.81
C VAL A 136 -21.67 7.47 42.08
N GLY A 137 -21.48 8.32 41.07
CA GLY A 137 -20.72 9.55 41.21
C GLY A 137 -21.39 10.51 42.19
N ARG A 138 -20.59 11.29 42.91
CA ARG A 138 -21.08 12.22 43.96
C ARG A 138 -22.16 13.20 43.46
N ASN A 139 -22.18 13.54 42.17
CA ASN A 139 -23.19 14.42 41.58
C ASN A 139 -24.29 13.70 40.77
N ASP A 140 -24.24 12.39 40.61
CA ASP A 140 -25.22 11.61 39.83
C ASP A 140 -26.56 11.48 40.56
N PRO A 141 -27.67 11.19 39.86
CA PRO A 141 -28.95 10.92 40.50
C PRO A 141 -28.81 9.76 41.50
N CYS A 142 -29.35 9.94 42.70
CA CYS A 142 -29.26 8.94 43.75
C CYS A 142 -30.11 7.71 43.39
N PRO A 143 -29.56 6.47 43.48
CA PRO A 143 -30.26 5.25 43.05
C PRO A 143 -31.45 4.87 43.94
N CYS A 144 -31.66 5.56 45.07
CA CYS A 144 -32.81 5.34 45.96
C CYS A 144 -34.13 5.92 45.43
N GLY A 145 -34.18 6.44 44.19
CA GLY A 145 -35.39 6.98 43.57
C GLY A 145 -35.84 8.36 44.08
N SER A 146 -35.04 9.04 44.90
CA SER A 146 -35.41 10.33 45.51
C SER A 146 -35.33 11.54 44.56
N GLY A 147 -34.85 11.35 43.32
CA GLY A 147 -34.67 12.40 42.32
C GLY A 147 -33.56 13.42 42.63
N LYS A 148 -32.88 13.31 43.79
CA LYS A 148 -31.80 14.23 44.21
C LYS A 148 -30.42 13.68 43.82
N LYS A 149 -29.42 14.55 43.66
CA LYS A 149 -28.01 14.16 43.43
C LYS A 149 -27.47 13.36 44.63
N TYR A 150 -26.60 12.38 44.39
CA TYR A 150 -26.09 11.43 45.39
C TYR A 150 -25.51 12.14 46.63
N LYS A 151 -24.67 13.17 46.45
CA LYS A 151 -24.12 13.99 47.55
C LYS A 151 -25.13 14.70 48.43
N LYS A 152 -26.33 14.97 47.92
CA LYS A 152 -27.42 15.63 48.66
C LYS A 152 -28.36 14.62 49.31
N CYS A 153 -28.16 13.33 49.05
CA CYS A 153 -28.94 12.21 49.58
C CYS A 153 -27.99 11.28 50.35
N HIS A 154 -27.71 10.08 49.86
CA HIS A 154 -26.91 9.06 50.55
C HIS A 154 -25.39 9.30 50.56
N GLY A 155 -24.88 10.28 49.81
CA GLY A 155 -23.46 10.67 49.76
C GLY A 155 -23.14 11.95 50.52
N LYS A 156 -23.99 12.35 51.47
CA LYS A 156 -23.66 13.42 52.44
C LYS A 156 -22.59 12.87 53.40
N ILE A 157 -21.51 13.63 53.54
CA ILE A 157 -20.60 13.53 54.68
C ILE A 157 -21.12 14.55 55.68
#